data_AF-A0A2E2EKP2-F1
#
_entry.id   AF-A0A2E2EKP2-F1
#
_cell.length_a   1.000
_cell.length_b   1.000
_cell.length_c   1.000
_cell.angle_alpha   90.00
_cell.angle_beta   90.00
_cell.angle_gamma   90.00
#
_symmetry.space_group_name_H-M   'P 1'
#
loop_
_entity.id
_entity.type
_entity.pdbx_description
1 polymer ?
#
loop_
_entity_poly.entity_id
_entity_poly.type
_entity_poly.pdbx_seq_one_letter_code
_entity_poly.pdbx_strand_id
1 'polypeptide(L)'
;MAKVSKLTKGQASKNVRRILLKYQIDLNYLHFSASGASIYLSGYLVKNSGFELSNEEIIVLTQELSAIGPIKSDLENWFLSSDQIYYLGDQEQELDIDFFTDDDLAA
;
A
#
# COMPACT_ATOMS: atom_id res chain seq x y z
N MET A 1 19.41 -13.53 -28.19
CA MET A 1 18.33 -13.00 -27.33
C MET A 1 18.39 -13.76 -26.00
N ALA A 2 18.82 -13.11 -24.92
CA ALA A 2 18.90 -13.75 -23.62
C ALA A 2 17.47 -14.02 -23.11
N LYS A 3 17.17 -15.29 -22.83
CA LYS A 3 15.92 -15.71 -22.21
C LYS A 3 15.92 -15.08 -20.81
N VAL A 4 15.17 -13.98 -20.62
CA VAL A 4 14.92 -13.44 -19.28
C VAL A 4 14.22 -14.57 -18.54
N SER A 5 14.98 -15.30 -17.72
CA SER A 5 14.43 -16.38 -16.91
C SER A 5 13.44 -15.73 -15.96
N LYS A 6 12.14 -15.84 -16.27
CA LYS A 6 11.08 -15.37 -15.39
C LYS A 6 11.38 -15.90 -13.99
N LEU A 7 11.43 -15.00 -13.01
CA LEU A 7 11.63 -15.35 -11.61
C LEU A 7 10.61 -16.41 -11.24
N THR A 8 11.06 -17.47 -10.56
CA THR A 8 10.11 -18.42 -9.99
C THR A 8 9.25 -17.72 -8.95
N LYS A 9 8.03 -18.23 -8.69
CA LYS A 9 7.12 -17.67 -7.67
C LYS A 9 7.82 -17.47 -6.31
N GLY A 10 8.63 -18.44 -5.89
CA GLY A 10 9.39 -18.37 -4.64
C GLY A 10 10.45 -17.27 -4.64
N GLN A 11 11.18 -17.09 -5.74
CA GLN A 11 12.16 -16.02 -5.88
C GLN A 11 11.51 -14.64 -5.91
N ALA A 12 10.41 -14.48 -6.65
CA ALA A 12 9.65 -13.23 -6.70
C ALA A 12 9.13 -12.86 -5.30
N SER A 13 8.52 -13.82 -4.59
CA SER A 13 8.00 -13.61 -3.22
C SER A 13 9.12 -13.26 -2.24
N LYS A 14 10.27 -13.92 -2.33
CA LYS A 14 11.44 -13.62 -1.48
C LYS A 14 11.97 -12.20 -1.75
N ASN A 15 12.03 -11.80 -3.02
CA ASN A 15 12.51 -10.47 -3.39
C ASN A 15 11.54 -9.37 -2.95
N VAL A 16 10.24 -9.53 -3.18
CA VAL A 16 9.21 -8.60 -2.70
C VAL A 16 9.27 -8.47 -1.19
N ARG A 17 9.31 -9.60 -0.45
CA ARG A 17 9.44 -9.58 1.00
C ARG A 17 10.69 -8.82 1.46
N ARG A 18 11.83 -9.01 0.79
CA ARG A 18 13.07 -8.31 1.12
C ARG A 18 12.94 -6.80 0.95
N ILE A 19 12.28 -6.34 -0.12
CA ILE A 19 12.02 -4.92 -0.36
C ILE A 19 11.11 -4.36 0.73
N LEU A 20 9.98 -5.01 1.02
CA LEU A 20 9.05 -4.56 2.06
C LEU A 20 9.74 -4.44 3.44
N LEU A 21 10.58 -5.41 3.80
CA LEU A 21 11.35 -5.36 5.05
C LEU A 21 12.42 -4.26 5.07
N LYS A 22 13.04 -3.94 3.91
CA LYS A 22 14.01 -2.84 3.79
C LYS A 22 13.38 -1.50 4.18
N TYR A 23 12.13 -1.27 3.79
CA TYR A 23 11.35 -0.06 4.13
C TYR A 23 10.60 -0.16 5.45
N GLN A 24 10.88 -1.22 6.24
CA GLN A 24 10.26 -1.48 7.53
C GLN A 24 8.73 -1.53 7.47
N ILE A 25 8.17 -2.05 6.38
CA ILE A 25 6.72 -2.21 6.24
C ILE A 25 6.21 -3.28 7.18
N ASP A 26 5.06 -3.01 7.81
CA ASP A 26 4.39 -3.97 8.69
C ASP A 26 3.60 -5.00 7.87
N LEU A 27 4.11 -6.23 7.88
CA LEU A 27 3.53 -7.36 7.16
C LEU A 27 2.32 -7.99 7.89
N ASN A 28 1.97 -7.50 9.09
CA ASN A 28 0.72 -7.89 9.76
C ASN A 28 -0.48 -7.18 9.14
N TYR A 29 -0.29 -5.95 8.64
CA TYR A 29 -1.32 -5.13 7.99
C TYR A 29 -1.26 -5.17 6.47
N LEU A 30 -0.10 -5.54 5.91
CA LEU A 30 0.09 -5.69 4.47
C LEU A 30 0.13 -7.17 4.06
N HIS A 31 -0.82 -7.57 3.23
CA HIS A 31 -0.76 -8.84 2.50
C HIS A 31 -0.15 -8.63 1.12
N PHE A 32 0.69 -9.59 0.70
CA PHE A 32 1.24 -9.59 -0.65
C PHE A 32 1.27 -10.97 -1.25
N SER A 33 1.16 -11.03 -2.58
CA SER A 33 1.50 -12.21 -3.35
C SER A 33 2.31 -11.81 -4.57
N ALA A 34 3.31 -12.62 -4.91
CA ALA A 34 4.16 -12.36 -6.05
C ALA A 34 4.29 -13.61 -6.92
N SER A 35 4.16 -13.41 -8.22
CA SER A 35 4.48 -14.39 -9.25
C SER A 35 5.60 -13.84 -10.13
N GLY A 36 6.20 -14.68 -10.99
CA GLY A 36 7.15 -14.20 -12.00
C GLY A 36 6.55 -13.27 -13.06
N ALA A 37 5.27 -12.89 -12.94
CA ALA A 37 4.54 -12.06 -13.88
C ALA A 37 3.84 -10.85 -13.25
N SER A 38 3.65 -10.82 -11.93
CA SER A 38 2.92 -9.73 -11.25
C SER A 38 3.11 -9.75 -9.74
N ILE A 39 2.90 -8.59 -9.13
CA ILE A 39 2.80 -8.40 -7.68
C ILE A 39 1.38 -7.93 -7.37
N TYR A 40 0.80 -8.50 -6.32
CA TYR A 40 -0.46 -8.05 -5.74
C TYR A 40 -0.22 -7.65 -4.29
N LEU A 41 -0.70 -6.46 -3.91
CA LEU A 41 -0.63 -5.88 -2.57
C LEU A 41 -2.05 -5.57 -2.10
N SER A 42 -2.39 -5.89 -0.86
CA SER A 42 -3.69 -5.57 -0.28
C SER A 42 -3.61 -5.31 1.23
N GLY A 43 -4.56 -4.53 1.76
CA GLY A 43 -4.59 -4.10 3.16
C GLY A 43 -4.00 -2.71 3.36
N TYR A 44 -3.22 -2.51 4.43
CA TYR A 44 -2.62 -1.21 4.74
C TYR A 44 -1.12 -1.19 4.53
N LEU A 45 -0.65 -0.16 3.82
CA LEU A 45 0.78 0.09 3.64
C LEU A 45 1.28 1.07 4.71
N VAL A 46 1.80 0.52 5.81
CA VAL A 46 2.28 1.28 6.97
C VAL A 46 3.62 0.74 7.46
N LYS A 47 4.44 1.57 8.10
CA LYS A 47 5.70 1.11 8.72
C LYS A 47 5.43 0.44 10.07
N ASN A 48 6.36 -0.41 10.49
CA ASN A 48 6.37 -1.05 11.81
C ASN A 48 6.36 -0.05 12.98
N SER A 49 6.80 1.18 12.73
CA SER A 49 6.80 2.27 13.72
C SER A 49 5.44 2.96 13.87
N GLY A 50 4.47 2.66 12.99
CA GLY A 50 3.20 3.37 12.89
C GLY A 50 3.28 4.69 12.12
N PHE A 51 4.47 5.11 11.67
CA PHE A 51 4.61 6.31 10.83
C PHE A 51 4.30 6.02 9.36
N GLU A 52 3.84 7.04 8.66
CA GLU A 52 3.62 7.00 7.22
C GLU A 52 4.94 6.94 6.41
N LEU A 53 4.83 6.43 5.19
CA LEU A 53 5.90 6.52 4.20
C LEU A 53 5.96 7.94 3.66
N SER A 54 7.16 8.50 3.60
CA SER A 54 7.36 9.75 2.86
C SER A 54 7.15 9.52 1.36
N ASN A 55 6.84 10.62 0.64
CA ASN A 55 6.64 10.59 -0.81
C ASN A 55 7.85 10.02 -1.57
N GLU A 56 9.07 10.29 -1.10
CA GLU A 56 10.28 9.75 -1.71
C GLU A 56 10.39 8.23 -1.49
N GLU A 57 10.14 7.76 -0.26
CA GLU A 57 10.19 6.34 0.06
C GLU A 57 9.16 5.53 -0.73
N ILE A 58 7.92 6.01 -0.87
CA ILE A 58 6.88 5.30 -1.62
C ILE A 58 7.22 5.21 -3.12
N ILE A 59 7.80 6.28 -3.69
CA ILE A 59 8.23 6.28 -5.09
C ILE A 59 9.34 5.24 -5.31
N VAL A 60 10.38 5.24 -4.48
CA VAL A 60 11.50 4.31 -4.64
C VAL A 60 11.06 2.87 -4.35
N LEU A 61 10.22 2.64 -3.33
CA LEU A 61 9.63 1.34 -3.06
C LEU A 61 8.83 0.81 -4.27
N THR A 62 8.01 1.66 -4.88
CA THR A 62 7.20 1.28 -6.05
C THR A 62 8.07 0.97 -7.27
N GLN A 63 9.16 1.70 -7.47
CA GLN A 63 10.14 1.42 -8.52
C GLN A 63 10.85 0.07 -8.30
N GLU A 64 11.31 -0.20 -7.07
CA GLU A 64 11.95 -1.47 -6.73
C GLU A 64 11.01 -2.67 -6.90
N LEU A 65 9.74 -2.52 -6.53
CA LEU A 65 8.72 -3.55 -6.75
C LEU A 65 8.42 -3.73 -8.25
N SER A 66 8.29 -2.64 -9.00
CA SER A 66 8.01 -2.68 -10.44
C SER A 66 9.13 -3.37 -11.24
N ALA A 67 10.37 -3.34 -10.75
CA ALA A 67 11.49 -4.06 -11.34
C ALA A 67 11.34 -5.60 -11.28
N ILE A 68 10.51 -6.12 -10.37
CA ILE A 68 10.19 -7.55 -10.27
C ILE A 68 9.02 -7.90 -11.21
N GLY A 69 8.02 -7.02 -11.28
CA GLY A 69 6.86 -7.18 -12.15
C GLY A 69 5.80 -6.10 -11.93
N PRO A 70 4.78 -6.04 -12.80
CA PRO A 70 3.70 -5.07 -12.69
C PRO A 70 2.95 -5.21 -11.36
N ILE A 71 2.61 -4.07 -10.77
CA ILE A 71 1.97 -3.97 -9.46
C ILE A 71 0.46 -3.80 -9.66
N LYS A 72 -0.31 -4.57 -8.88
CA LYS A 72 -1.72 -4.35 -8.64
C LYS A 72 -1.90 -4.12 -7.15
N SER A 73 -2.56 -3.03 -6.79
CA SER A 73 -2.83 -2.68 -5.39
C SER A 73 -4.33 -2.64 -5.13
N ASP A 74 -4.70 -3.16 -3.97
CA ASP A 74 -6.01 -3.06 -3.34
C ASP A 74 -5.77 -2.66 -1.89
N LEU A 75 -5.06 -1.53 -1.75
CA LEU A 75 -4.60 -0.99 -0.49
C LEU A 75 -5.56 0.11 -0.05
N GLU A 76 -5.80 0.21 1.24
CA GLU A 76 -6.81 1.11 1.79
C GLU A 76 -6.30 2.57 1.87
N ASN A 77 -4.99 2.76 2.09
CA ASN A 77 -4.40 4.08 2.28
C ASN A 77 -3.58 4.59 1.07
N TRP A 78 -3.22 3.73 0.11
CA TRP A 78 -2.42 4.10 -1.06
C TRP A 78 -2.90 3.42 -2.33
N PHE A 79 -2.92 4.12 -3.45
CA PHE A 79 -3.02 3.50 -4.76
C PHE A 79 -1.63 3.40 -5.39
N LEU A 80 -1.19 2.18 -5.70
CA LEU A 80 0.10 1.89 -6.35
C LEU A 80 -0.09 1.15 -7.68
N SER A 81 0.45 1.74 -8.73
CA SER A 81 0.55 1.22 -10.08
C SER A 81 1.97 1.42 -10.59
N SER A 82 2.33 0.80 -11.72
CA SER A 82 3.61 1.05 -12.38
C SER A 82 3.76 2.50 -12.86
N ASP A 83 2.66 3.21 -13.11
CA ASP A 83 2.68 4.58 -13.67
C ASP A 83 2.10 5.63 -12.73
N GLN A 84 1.38 5.20 -11.68
CA GLN A 84 0.57 6.09 -10.85
C GLN A 84 0.73 5.74 -9.38
N ILE A 85 0.91 6.76 -8.55
CA ILE A 85 1.01 6.65 -7.09
C ILE A 85 0.16 7.79 -6.52
N TYR A 86 -0.85 7.44 -5.71
CA TYR A 86 -1.69 8.41 -5.02
C TYR A 86 -1.94 7.97 -3.59
N TYR A 87 -1.92 8.91 -2.66
CA TYR A 87 -2.40 8.67 -1.30
C TYR A 87 -3.92 8.72 -1.32
N LEU A 88 -4.58 7.71 -0.73
CA LEU A 88 -6.05 7.65 -0.68
C LEU A 88 -6.61 8.39 0.54
N GLY A 89 -5.77 8.60 1.57
CA GLY A 89 -6.13 9.32 2.78
C GLY A 89 -7.07 8.54 3.71
N ASP A 90 -7.16 9.02 4.94
CA ASP A 90 -8.33 8.77 5.76
C ASP A 90 -9.49 9.55 5.13
N GLN A 91 -10.47 8.85 4.57
CA GLN A 91 -11.77 9.47 4.39
C GLN A 91 -12.31 9.71 5.80
N GLU A 92 -12.02 10.89 6.36
CA GLU A 92 -12.79 11.40 7.48
C GLU A 92 -14.25 11.33 7.04
N GLN A 93 -14.99 10.34 7.56
CA GLN A 93 -16.42 10.47 7.63
C GLN A 93 -16.64 11.71 8.49
N GLU A 94 -16.94 12.84 7.84
CA GLU A 94 -17.66 13.93 8.49
C GLU A 94 -18.88 13.27 9.13
N LEU A 95 -18.76 12.92 10.41
CA LEU A 95 -19.91 12.68 11.24
C LEU A 95 -20.55 14.06 11.35
N ASP A 96 -21.59 14.31 10.55
CA ASP A 96 -22.55 15.37 10.79
C ASP A 96 -23.17 15.12 12.17
N ILE A 97 -22.48 15.58 13.21
CA ILE A 97 -23.06 15.68 14.54
C ILE A 97 -23.97 16.90 14.47
N ASP A 98 -25.21 16.67 14.02
CA ASP A 98 -26.31 17.61 14.22
C ASP A 98 -26.41 17.84 15.73
N PHE A 99 -25.79 18.93 16.17
CA PHE A 99 -25.89 19.47 17.51
C PHE A 99 -27.38 19.83 17.69
N PHE A 100 -28.13 18.98 18.37
CA PHE A 100 -29.44 19.37 18.90
C PHE A 100 -29.20 20.58 19.80
N THR A 101 -29.53 21.77 19.31
CA THR A 101 -29.58 22.98 20.13
C THR A 101 -30.70 22.80 21.15
N ASP A 102 -30.36 22.87 22.43
CA ASP A 102 -31.21 22.82 23.63
C ASP A 102 -32.24 23.97 23.72
N ASP A 103 -32.87 24.37 22.61
CA ASP A 103 -33.83 25.49 22.57
C ASP A 103 -35.30 25.05 22.42
N ASP A 104 -35.58 23.74 22.46
CA ASP A 104 -36.94 23.18 22.37
C ASP A 104 -37.57 22.88 23.75
N LEU A 105 -37.07 23.54 24.80
CA LEU A 105 -37.52 23.37 26.19
C LEU A 105 -38.08 24.67 26.80
N ALA A 106 -38.81 25.43 25.99
CA ALA A 106 -39.66 26.53 26.47
C ALA A 106 -41.04 26.47 25.79
N ALA A 107 -41.84 25.47 26.18
CA ALA A 107 -43.30 25.49 26.08
C ALA A 107 -43.92 26.06 27.35
#